data_AF-A0A9P7RX06-F1
#
_entry.id   AF-A0A9P7RX06-F1
#
_cell.length_a   1.000
_cell.length_b   1.000
_cell.length_c   1.000
_cell.angle_alpha   90.00
_cell.angle_beta   90.00
_cell.angle_gamma   90.00
#
_symmetry.space_group_name_H-M   'P 1'
#
loop_
_entity.id
_entity.type
_entity.pdbx_description
1 polymer ?
#
loop_
_entity_poly.entity_id
_entity_poly.type
_entity_poly.pdbx_seq_one_letter_code
_entity_poly.pdbx_strand_id
1 'polypeptide(L)'
;MALTVGVATVMESKEVVVVVTGLRKALALSKAIEEGVNHLWTLSALQLHPWALLVADEDATAELHVKTVKYFKSIERVQEEVERTQHELKLKGKVEAEQFGSME
;
A
#
# COMPACT_ATOMS: atom_id res chain seq x y z
N MET A 1 -17.16 -19.83 16.74
CA MET A 1 -15.82 -20.38 16.40
C MET A 1 -15.46 -19.86 15.02
N ALA A 2 -14.24 -19.36 14.79
CA ALA A 2 -13.80 -18.83 13.50
C ALA A 2 -12.54 -19.58 13.04
N LEU A 3 -12.40 -19.79 11.73
CA LEU A 3 -11.19 -20.28 11.09
C LEU A 3 -10.57 -19.12 10.32
N THR A 4 -9.29 -18.85 10.52
CA THR A 4 -8.58 -17.74 9.88
C THR A 4 -7.24 -18.21 9.34
N VAL A 5 -6.75 -17.53 8.31
CA VAL A 5 -5.36 -17.68 7.89
C VAL A 5 -4.42 -17.04 8.91
N GLY A 6 -3.21 -17.56 9.02
CA GLY A 6 -2.16 -16.97 9.86
C GLY A 6 -1.55 -15.74 9.19
N VAL A 7 -0.93 -14.87 10.00
CA VAL A 7 -0.17 -13.71 9.47
C VAL A 7 0.94 -14.17 8.53
N ALA A 8 1.67 -15.24 8.88
CA ALA A 8 2.71 -15.82 8.04
C ALA A 8 2.19 -16.20 6.64
N THR A 9 1.00 -16.81 6.57
CA THR A 9 0.38 -17.19 5.30
C THR A 9 0.09 -15.98 4.40
N VAL A 10 -0.33 -14.85 4.99
CA VAL A 10 -0.53 -13.60 4.23
C VAL A 10 0.82 -13.06 3.75
N MET A 11 1.84 -13.11 4.60
CA MET A 11 3.19 -12.62 4.30
C MET A 11 3.93 -13.44 3.23
N GLU A 12 3.53 -14.69 2.98
CA GLU A 12 4.06 -15.53 1.89
C GLU A 12 3.50 -15.16 0.50
N SER A 13 2.52 -14.26 0.43
CA SER A 13 1.93 -13.81 -0.83
C SER A 13 2.94 -13.01 -1.65
N LYS A 14 2.85 -13.05 -2.99
CA LYS A 14 3.70 -12.22 -3.86
C LYS A 14 3.45 -10.73 -3.68
N GLU A 15 2.18 -10.36 -3.55
CA GLU A 15 1.72 -9.00 -3.33
C GLU A 15 0.59 -9.03 -2.31
N VAL A 16 0.54 -8.03 -1.43
CA VAL A 16 -0.52 -7.88 -0.44
C VAL A 16 -1.16 -6.51 -0.59
N VAL A 17 -2.47 -6.49 -0.80
CA VAL A 17 -3.27 -5.26 -0.85
C VAL A 17 -4.18 -5.21 0.37
N VAL A 18 -4.11 -4.12 1.13
CA VAL A 18 -4.99 -3.87 2.28
C VAL A 18 -5.82 -2.63 2.04
N VAL A 19 -7.13 -2.77 2.20
CA VAL A 19 -8.09 -1.68 2.07
C VAL A 19 -8.60 -1.27 3.46
N VAL A 20 -8.40 0.00 3.82
CA VAL A 20 -8.77 0.55 5.11
C VAL A 20 -9.71 1.72 4.90
N THR A 21 -10.91 1.61 5.46
CA THR A 21 -11.96 2.62 5.31
C THR A 21 -12.59 3.02 6.63
N GLY A 22 -12.84 4.31 6.76
CA GLY A 22 -13.57 4.93 7.85
C GLY A 22 -12.75 5.20 9.11
N LEU A 23 -13.20 6.21 9.86
CA LEU A 23 -12.52 6.77 11.03
C LEU A 23 -12.19 5.74 12.12
N ARG A 24 -13.03 4.71 12.31
CA ARG A 24 -12.82 3.68 13.33
C ARG A 24 -11.52 2.88 13.15
N LYS A 25 -10.96 2.88 11.93
CA LYS A 25 -9.71 2.17 11.62
C LYS A 25 -8.47 3.07 11.64
N ALA A 26 -8.63 4.37 11.86
CA ALA A 26 -7.54 5.34 11.77
C ALA A 26 -6.42 5.07 12.79
N LEU A 27 -6.79 4.73 14.03
CA LEU A 27 -5.81 4.34 15.05
C LEU A 27 -5.02 3.09 14.62
N ALA A 28 -5.70 2.06 14.13
CA ALA A 28 -5.05 0.83 13.67
C ALA A 28 -4.08 1.10 12.52
N LEU A 29 -4.44 2.03 11.64
CA LEU A 29 -3.60 2.46 10.52
C LEU A 29 -2.33 3.17 10.97
N SER A 30 -2.44 4.12 11.90
CA SER A 30 -1.28 4.82 12.47
C SER A 30 -0.33 3.84 13.17
N LYS A 31 -0.88 2.92 13.97
CA LYS A 31 -0.09 1.86 14.62
C LYS A 31 0.60 0.91 13.64
N ALA A 32 -0.01 0.66 12.49
CA ALA A 32 0.54 -0.27 11.49
C ALA A 32 1.63 0.36 10.62
N ILE A 33 1.62 1.68 10.40
CA ILE A 33 2.53 2.36 9.45
C ILE A 33 3.59 3.19 10.16
N GLU A 34 3.22 3.92 11.21
CA GLU A 34 4.09 4.92 11.84
C GLU A 34 4.87 4.38 13.04
N GLU A 35 4.36 3.32 13.66
CA GLU A 35 5.02 2.63 14.78
C GLU A 35 5.74 1.36 14.31
N GLY A 36 6.58 0.80 15.17
CA GLY A 36 7.31 -0.43 14.87
C GLY A 36 6.42 -1.68 14.84
N VAL A 37 6.97 -2.76 14.26
CA VAL A 37 6.32 -4.07 14.19
C VAL A 37 5.92 -4.56 15.59
N ASN A 38 4.63 -4.82 15.78
CA ASN A 38 4.07 -5.23 17.07
C ASN A 38 2.97 -6.29 16.89
N HIS A 39 3.02 -7.37 17.67
CA HIS A 39 2.06 -8.48 17.62
C HIS A 39 0.66 -8.10 18.12
N LEU A 40 0.52 -7.02 18.90
CA LEU A 40 -0.80 -6.45 19.23
C LEU A 40 -1.47 -5.79 18.00
N TRP A 41 -0.68 -5.37 17.02
CA TRP A 41 -1.12 -4.74 15.78
C TRP A 41 -0.58 -5.53 14.59
N THR A 42 -1.15 -6.71 14.34
CA THR A 42 -0.63 -7.67 13.35
C THR A 42 -0.47 -7.12 11.94
N LEU A 43 -1.21 -6.06 11.57
CA LEU A 43 -1.07 -5.36 10.29
C LEU A 43 0.33 -4.74 10.11
N SER A 44 1.00 -4.35 11.20
CA SER A 44 2.38 -3.84 11.18
C SER A 44 3.40 -4.82 10.60
N ALA A 45 3.07 -6.13 10.55
CA ALA A 45 3.94 -7.12 9.91
C ALA A 45 4.17 -6.82 8.42
N LEU A 46 3.25 -6.11 7.76
CA LEU A 46 3.40 -5.69 6.36
C LEU A 46 4.62 -4.81 6.10
N GLN A 47 5.17 -4.15 7.13
CA GLN A 47 6.42 -3.39 6.99
C GLN A 47 7.60 -4.29 6.58
N LEU A 48 7.51 -5.60 6.82
CA LEU A 48 8.51 -6.60 6.45
C LEU A 48 8.21 -7.25 5.09
N HIS A 49 7.08 -6.95 4.46
CA HIS A 49 6.69 -7.53 3.18
C HIS A 49 7.30 -6.70 2.05
N PRO A 50 7.93 -7.34 1.04
CA PRO A 50 8.57 -6.60 -0.06
C PRO A 50 7.56 -5.82 -0.92
N TRP A 51 6.31 -6.29 -1.02
CA TRP A 51 5.28 -5.79 -1.93
C TRP A 51 3.93 -5.61 -1.23
N ALA A 52 3.83 -4.59 -0.38
CA ALA A 52 2.59 -4.22 0.29
C ALA A 52 2.03 -2.90 -0.24
N LEU A 53 0.75 -2.93 -0.66
CA LEU A 53 -0.02 -1.75 -1.04
C LEU A 53 -1.13 -1.51 -0.02
N LEU A 54 -1.25 -0.27 0.44
CA LEU A 54 -2.27 0.10 1.40
C LEU A 54 -3.15 1.21 0.84
N VAL A 55 -4.43 0.92 0.70
CA VAL A 55 -5.45 1.81 0.15
C VAL A 55 -6.30 2.33 1.30
N ALA A 56 -6.27 3.64 1.52
CA ALA A 56 -6.99 4.29 2.61
C ALA A 56 -7.92 5.40 2.08
N ASP A 57 -9.10 5.54 2.68
CA ASP A 57 -9.92 6.75 2.51
C ASP A 57 -9.44 7.88 3.44
N GLU A 58 -9.90 9.11 3.20
CA GLU A 58 -9.45 10.28 3.97
C GLU A 58 -9.75 10.11 5.47
N ASP A 59 -10.91 9.54 5.81
CA ASP A 59 -11.33 9.30 7.19
C ASP A 59 -10.40 8.33 7.94
N ALA A 60 -9.88 7.30 7.26
CA ALA A 60 -8.91 6.37 7.84
C ALA A 60 -7.55 7.04 8.11
N THR A 61 -7.26 8.19 7.50
CA THR A 61 -5.99 8.90 7.70
C THR A 61 -5.99 9.89 8.87
N ALA A 62 -7.12 10.04 9.57
CA ALA A 62 -7.30 11.09 10.59
C ALA A 62 -6.28 11.07 11.75
N GLU A 63 -5.80 9.88 12.13
CA GLU A 63 -4.82 9.68 13.22
C GLU A 63 -3.37 9.63 12.72
N LEU A 64 -3.14 9.73 11.40
CA LEU A 64 -1.79 9.76 10.83
C LEU A 64 -1.18 11.15 10.98
N HIS A 65 0.15 11.21 11.06
CA HIS A 65 0.85 12.48 10.99
C HIS A 65 0.65 13.12 9.61
N VAL A 66 0.45 14.44 9.61
CA VAL A 66 0.29 15.24 8.38
C VAL A 66 1.45 15.04 7.41
N LYS A 67 2.67 14.83 7.92
CA LYS A 67 3.86 14.57 7.10
C LYS A 67 3.75 13.24 6.34
N THR A 68 3.28 12.19 7.00
CA THR A 68 3.08 10.85 6.43
C THR A 68 2.08 10.91 5.27
N VAL A 69 0.93 11.54 5.49
CA VAL A 69 -0.11 11.69 4.46
C VAL A 69 0.41 12.48 3.26
N LYS A 70 1.10 13.61 3.51
CA LYS A 70 1.68 14.42 2.43
C LYS A 70 2.75 13.68 1.63
N TYR A 71 3.57 12.88 2.30
CA TYR A 71 4.59 12.06 1.65
C TYR A 71 3.96 11.05 0.68
N PHE A 72 2.99 10.25 1.13
CA PHE A 72 2.35 9.26 0.27
C PHE A 72 1.52 9.87 -0.87
N LYS A 73 0.78 10.97 -0.61
CA LYS A 73 0.08 11.70 -1.68
C LYS A 73 1.06 12.26 -2.74
N SER A 74 2.28 12.63 -2.34
CA SER A 74 3.29 13.08 -3.31
C SER A 74 3.81 11.94 -4.19
N ILE A 75 3.96 10.73 -3.62
CA ILE A 75 4.36 9.53 -4.38
C ILE A 75 3.26 9.14 -5.36
N GLU A 76 2.01 9.11 -4.91
CA GLU A 76 0.84 8.80 -5.75
C GLU A 76 0.76 9.72 -6.97
N ARG A 77 0.98 11.03 -6.78
CA ARG A 77 1.03 11.98 -7.90
C ARG A 77 2.12 11.64 -8.93
N VAL A 78 3.31 11.27 -8.46
CA VAL A 78 4.41 10.87 -9.36
C VAL A 78 4.04 9.59 -10.12
N GLN A 79 3.43 8.63 -9.43
CA GLN A 79 2.92 7.39 -10.03
C GLN A 79 1.94 7.70 -11.18
N GLU A 80 0.94 8.56 -10.94
CA GLU A 80 -0.04 8.97 -11.96
C GLU A 80 0.60 9.67 -13.17
N GLU A 81 1.61 10.51 -12.95
CA GLU A 81 2.35 11.19 -14.02
C GLU A 81 3.12 10.19 -14.89
N VAL A 82 3.76 9.20 -14.26
CA VAL A 82 4.46 8.11 -14.95
C VAL A 82 3.49 7.25 -15.75
N GLU A 83 2.37 6.83 -15.15
CA GLU A 83 1.35 6.00 -15.80
C GLU A 83 0.74 6.69 -17.03
N ARG A 84 0.46 7.99 -16.93
CA ARG A 84 -0.04 8.81 -18.05
C ARG A 84 0.97 8.86 -19.19
N THR A 85 2.24 9.12 -18.87
CA THR A 85 3.31 9.18 -19.87
C THR A 85 3.49 7.83 -20.57
N GLN A 86 3.47 6.73 -19.80
CA GLN A 86 3.53 5.36 -20.33
C GLN A 86 2.34 5.06 -21.25
N HIS A 87 1.14 5.46 -20.87
CA HIS A 87 -0.06 5.28 -21.68
C HIS A 87 0.05 6.03 -23.02
N GLU A 88 0.53 7.26 -23.02
CA GLU A 88 0.77 8.02 -24.26
C GLU A 88 1.84 7.39 -25.16
N LEU A 89 2.91 6.85 -24.57
CA LEU A 89 3.99 6.20 -25.30
C LEU A 89 3.54 4.88 -25.96
N LYS A 90 2.69 4.11 -25.27
CA LYS A 90 2.03 2.92 -25.83
C LYS A 90 1.14 3.26 -27.02
N LEU A 91 0.35 4.33 -26.93
CA LEU A 91 -0.50 4.81 -28.03
C LEU A 91 0.30 5.28 -29.25
N LYS A 92 1.50 5.83 -29.03
CA LYS A 92 2.43 6.26 -30.08
C LYS A 92 3.25 5.11 -30.69
N GLY A 93 3.00 3.86 -30.26
CA GLY A 93 3.64 2.65 -30.81
C GLY A 93 5.15 2.55 -30.54
N LYS A 94 5.67 3.26 -29.54
CA LYS A 94 7.11 3.36 -29.26
C LYS A 94 7.61 2.43 -28.15
N VAL A 95 6.73 1.68 -27.49
CA VAL A 95 7.09 0.81 -26.36
C VAL A 95 6.46 -0.56 -26.59
N GLU A 96 7.29 -1.56 -26.88
CA GLU A 96 6.88 -2.97 -26.82
C GLU A 96 6.55 -3.33 -25.37
N ALA A 97 5.52 -4.15 -25.18
CA ALA A 97 4.99 -4.55 -23.89
C ALA A 97 5.91 -5.58 -23.18
N GLU A 98 7.21 -5.31 -23.10
CA GLU A 98 8.07 -6.07 -22.21
C GLU A 98 7.92 -5.56 -20.78
N GLN A 99 7.62 -6.51 -19.91
CA GLN A 99 7.24 -6.36 -18.52
C GLN A 99 8.28 -5.54 -17.74
N PHE A 100 7.88 -4.40 -17.20
CA PHE A 100 8.48 -3.86 -15.99
C PHE A 100 7.39 -3.49 -14.99
N GLY A 101 6.73 -4.54 -14.53
CA GLY A 101 6.12 -4.66 -13.21
C GLY A 101 6.58 -5.95 -12.51
N SER A 102 7.58 -6.64 -13.06
CA SER A 102 8.35 -7.62 -12.30
C SER A 102 9.46 -6.85 -11.63
N MET A 103 9.18 -6.31 -10.46
CA MET A 103 10.25 -5.97 -9.54
C MET A 103 10.61 -7.30 -8.87
N GLU A 104 11.59 -7.99 -9.46
CA GLU A 104 12.28 -9.10 -8.77
C GLU A 104 12.69 -8.68 -7.36
#